data_AF-A0A803MLF8-F1
#
_entry.id   AF-A0A803MLF8-F1
#
_cell.length_a   1.000
_cell.length_b   1.000
_cell.length_c   1.000
_cell.angle_alpha   90.00
_cell.angle_beta   90.00
_cell.angle_gamma   90.00
#
_symmetry.space_group_name_H-M   'P 1'
#
loop_
_entity.id
_entity.type
_entity.pdbx_description
1 polymer ?
#
loop_
_entity_poly.entity_id
_entity_poly.type
_entity_poly.pdbx_seq_one_letter_code
_entity_poly.pdbx_strand_id
1 'polypeptide(L)'
;MSSNPNSSTSSDEIYDYILLDFIEDNREQQIIEDALKYVVNTTMQQQQKDVPRQRKQREVIPYEGLQLQPDDDNGPTHHPYAPPDEIFDITTTIDPRYIISLIRKLLPVDERQGDDLQGLAEWSSSNQRPDNDQRANGASSPKIDSGQNNLNGTDDNDTEPREKTAREKAWEESGCVLWDLAASKEHAEFMVQNFVLEVLLANLVTSDSVRITEIDLGIIGNLACHEALMDQITSNNKLLETIVDQVFSDDAPCLCEVCRLLTLGLQGCQRVVWARALQSDHILSRILWIVENTLNPVLIEKSVGLFLAIMENQEEVAPILLPTLMNLGLPDLLVNLLSFEMGKLTSDRIPERYPALDSILRAVEVLSVTDDYSERICSNKEVVQMAIELIKIPEKTEISSSCVTSAVLLANILTDAPDLAFKLSEDFLLLQSLLDLFPFTSDDFEARNALWSVVARLLARVQEAEMRPSRLNQFVLMFVDKSDMIEDTLLESKQDESSNCDAHTISEAKFDSRTVAIKCIVKILVHWNRVKDEESVAYDDADNLEKSCPDERDVQKLLDCCLKHAS
;
A
#
# COMPACT_ATOMS: atom_id res chain seq x y z
N MET A 1 40.73 49.49 -4.78
CA MET A 1 40.60 49.08 -6.19
C MET A 1 40.10 47.65 -6.17
N SER A 2 38.88 47.45 -6.66
CA SER A 2 38.16 46.17 -6.68
C SER A 2 38.73 45.26 -7.78
N SER A 3 38.84 43.97 -7.52
CA SER A 3 39.11 42.94 -8.53
C SER A 3 38.21 41.74 -8.24
N ASN A 4 37.20 41.57 -9.08
CA ASN A 4 36.35 40.37 -9.15
C ASN A 4 37.18 39.15 -9.56
N PRO A 5 36.99 37.98 -8.93
CA PRO A 5 37.33 36.70 -9.52
C PRO A 5 36.03 35.89 -9.72
N ASN A 6 35.35 36.10 -10.83
CA ASN A 6 34.31 35.19 -11.33
C ASN A 6 34.36 35.24 -12.86
N SER A 7 35.13 34.33 -13.46
CA SER A 7 34.87 33.77 -14.80
C SER A 7 36.04 32.86 -15.19
N SER A 8 36.01 31.61 -14.75
CA SER A 8 36.70 30.51 -15.44
C SER A 8 36.03 29.20 -15.05
N THR A 9 34.78 29.01 -15.47
CA THR A 9 34.30 27.66 -15.78
C THR A 9 35.25 27.14 -16.85
N SER A 10 36.00 26.09 -16.50
CA SER A 10 36.97 25.49 -17.38
C SER A 10 36.25 25.02 -18.64
N SER A 11 36.78 25.30 -19.84
CA SER A 11 36.27 24.74 -21.08
C SER A 11 36.12 23.22 -20.99
N ASP A 12 36.94 22.58 -20.17
CA ASP A 12 36.99 21.13 -20.00
C ASP A 12 35.73 20.59 -19.28
N GLU A 13 35.15 21.34 -18.33
CA GLU A 13 33.90 20.92 -17.67
C GLU A 13 32.72 20.95 -18.65
N ILE A 14 32.67 21.97 -19.53
CA ILE A 14 31.63 22.08 -20.57
C ILE A 14 31.79 20.97 -21.62
N TYR A 15 33.02 20.62 -21.99
CA TYR A 15 33.27 19.51 -22.91
C TYR A 15 32.94 18.15 -22.29
N ASP A 16 33.16 17.95 -21.00
CA ASP A 16 32.78 16.72 -20.30
C ASP A 16 31.26 16.57 -20.20
N TYR A 17 30.51 17.65 -19.92
CA TYR A 17 29.05 17.63 -19.97
C TYR A 17 28.51 17.36 -21.39
N ILE A 18 29.04 18.03 -22.41
CA ILE A 18 28.62 17.81 -23.80
C ILE A 18 28.96 16.40 -24.28
N LEU A 19 30.07 15.82 -23.80
CA LEU A 19 30.46 14.45 -24.14
C LEU A 19 29.59 13.42 -23.42
N LEU A 20 29.19 13.68 -22.17
CA LEU A 20 28.24 12.84 -21.43
C LEU A 20 26.86 12.89 -22.09
N ASP A 21 26.33 14.07 -22.39
CA ASP A 21 25.07 14.25 -23.13
C ASP A 21 25.13 13.54 -24.49
N PHE A 22 26.24 13.66 -25.23
CA PHE A 22 26.41 12.98 -26.53
C PHE A 22 26.51 11.45 -26.41
N ILE A 23 27.06 10.94 -25.31
CA ILE A 23 27.14 9.50 -25.04
C ILE A 23 25.77 8.96 -24.62
N GLU A 24 25.03 9.73 -23.82
CA GLU A 24 23.65 9.42 -23.42
C GLU A 24 22.75 9.44 -24.65
N ASP A 25 22.71 10.50 -25.44
CA ASP A 25 21.94 10.61 -26.69
C ASP A 25 22.21 9.45 -27.66
N ASN A 26 23.47 9.05 -27.85
CA ASN A 26 23.80 7.90 -28.71
C ASN A 26 23.34 6.56 -28.10
N ARG A 27 23.36 6.44 -26.76
CA ARG A 27 22.89 5.26 -26.05
C ARG A 27 21.37 5.15 -26.11
N GLU A 28 20.65 6.27 -26.05
CA GLU A 28 19.20 6.34 -26.23
C GLU A 28 18.78 5.97 -27.66
N GLN A 29 19.46 6.54 -28.65
CA GLN A 29 19.22 6.21 -30.07
C GLN A 29 19.46 4.73 -30.36
N GLN A 30 20.50 4.13 -29.78
CA GLN A 30 20.78 2.69 -29.94
C GLN A 30 19.67 1.82 -29.34
N ILE A 31 19.06 2.22 -28.20
CA ILE A 31 17.92 1.49 -27.60
C ILE A 31 16.71 1.56 -28.50
N ILE A 32 16.37 2.75 -29.02
CA ILE A 32 15.23 2.93 -29.91
C ILE A 32 15.43 2.09 -31.17
N GLU A 33 16.61 2.16 -31.79
CA GLU A 33 16.92 1.36 -32.97
C GLU A 33 16.88 -0.14 -32.67
N ASP A 34 17.40 -0.59 -31.54
CA ASP A 34 17.38 -2.01 -31.16
C ASP A 34 15.97 -2.49 -30.84
N ALA A 35 15.15 -1.70 -30.12
CA ALA A 35 13.75 -2.01 -29.83
C ALA A 35 12.93 -2.07 -31.13
N LEU A 36 13.04 -1.07 -32.01
CA LEU A 36 12.38 -1.06 -33.31
C LEU A 36 12.83 -2.25 -34.18
N LYS A 37 14.13 -2.54 -34.23
CA LYS A 37 14.69 -3.63 -35.02
C LYS A 37 14.32 -5.00 -34.49
N TYR A 38 14.22 -5.18 -33.18
CA TYR A 38 13.81 -6.46 -32.58
C TYR A 38 12.30 -6.73 -32.73
N VAL A 39 11.46 -5.73 -32.46
CA VAL A 39 10.00 -5.86 -32.57
C VAL A 39 9.58 -6.12 -34.02
N VAL A 40 10.17 -5.39 -34.98
CA VAL A 40 9.83 -5.51 -36.41
C VAL A 40 10.34 -6.83 -37.01
N ASN A 41 11.56 -7.28 -36.69
CA ASN A 41 12.13 -8.51 -37.29
C ASN A 41 11.49 -9.80 -36.76
N THR A 42 11.11 -9.85 -35.48
CA THR A 42 10.54 -11.07 -34.88
C THR A 42 9.10 -11.31 -35.34
N THR A 43 8.34 -10.23 -35.59
CA THR A 43 7.00 -10.26 -36.18
C THR A 43 7.00 -10.87 -37.60
N MET A 44 8.01 -10.55 -38.42
CA MET A 44 8.15 -11.11 -39.77
C MET A 44 8.36 -12.63 -39.75
N GLN A 45 9.03 -13.17 -38.73
CA GLN A 45 9.24 -14.61 -38.57
C GLN A 45 8.01 -15.35 -38.04
N GLN A 46 7.19 -14.72 -37.20
CA GLN A 46 5.92 -15.28 -36.72
C GLN A 46 4.84 -15.27 -37.83
N GLN A 47 4.77 -14.21 -38.66
CA GLN A 47 3.87 -14.18 -39.83
C GLN A 47 4.26 -15.18 -40.93
N GLN A 48 5.54 -15.58 -41.04
CA GLN A 48 5.97 -16.59 -42.01
C GLN A 48 5.66 -18.04 -41.60
N LYS A 49 5.34 -18.31 -40.33
CA LYS A 49 4.94 -19.66 -39.87
C LYS A 49 3.47 -19.98 -40.12
N ASP A 50 2.62 -18.96 -40.36
CA ASP A 50 1.20 -19.13 -40.69
C ASP A 50 0.93 -19.00 -42.20
N VAL A 51 1.30 -20.03 -42.96
CA VAL A 51 0.84 -20.21 -44.35
C VAL A 51 -0.19 -21.36 -44.40
N PRO A 52 -1.40 -21.17 -44.94
CA PRO A 52 -2.46 -22.18 -44.85
C PRO A 52 -2.23 -23.33 -45.84
N ARG A 53 -2.19 -24.57 -45.33
CA ARG A 53 -2.25 -25.79 -46.15
C ARG A 53 -3.64 -25.94 -46.79
N GLN A 54 -3.61 -26.37 -48.05
CA GLN A 54 -4.69 -26.34 -49.04
C GLN A 54 -5.97 -27.11 -48.68
N ARG A 55 -7.09 -26.56 -49.18
CA ARG A 55 -8.44 -27.12 -49.27
C ARG A 55 -8.47 -28.61 -49.71
N LYS A 56 -9.19 -29.45 -48.95
CA LYS A 56 -9.87 -30.64 -49.48
C LYS A 56 -11.33 -30.65 -49.07
N GLN A 57 -12.16 -31.07 -50.03
CA GLN A 57 -13.62 -30.95 -50.10
C GLN A 57 -14.36 -31.77 -49.04
N ARG A 58 -15.56 -31.28 -48.70
CA ARG A 58 -16.61 -31.98 -47.95
C ARG A 58 -17.14 -33.18 -48.75
N GLU A 59 -17.26 -34.33 -48.09
CA GLU A 59 -18.26 -35.36 -48.37
C GLU A 59 -19.05 -35.65 -47.09
N VAL A 60 -20.35 -35.91 -47.24
CA VAL A 60 -21.35 -36.04 -46.19
C VAL A 60 -21.94 -37.46 -46.24
N ILE A 61 -22.47 -37.91 -45.08
CA ILE A 61 -23.51 -38.94 -44.84
C ILE A 61 -22.96 -40.38 -44.56
N PRO A 62 -23.54 -41.22 -43.67
CA PRO A 62 -24.19 -41.01 -42.35
C PRO A 62 -23.68 -41.97 -41.23
N TYR A 63 -24.20 -41.78 -40.02
CA TYR A 63 -24.09 -42.67 -38.85
C TYR A 63 -25.01 -43.90 -38.92
N GLU A 64 -24.51 -45.07 -38.51
CA GLU A 64 -25.31 -46.19 -37.97
C GLU A 64 -24.51 -47.00 -36.92
N GLY A 65 -25.03 -47.04 -35.69
CA GLY A 65 -25.29 -48.26 -34.91
C GLY A 65 -24.15 -48.98 -34.18
N LEU A 66 -24.16 -48.91 -32.83
CA LEU A 66 -24.09 -50.11 -31.99
C LEU A 66 -24.68 -49.87 -30.57
N GLN A 67 -25.92 -50.36 -30.46
CA GLN A 67 -26.64 -50.96 -29.34
C GLN A 67 -26.02 -50.99 -27.94
N LEU A 68 -26.82 -50.60 -26.94
CA LEU A 68 -27.05 -51.34 -25.69
C LEU A 68 -28.54 -51.23 -25.29
N GLN A 69 -29.11 -52.36 -24.88
CA GLN A 69 -30.52 -52.59 -24.54
C GLN A 69 -30.83 -52.26 -23.06
N PRO A 70 -32.12 -52.17 -22.67
CA PRO A 70 -32.60 -51.48 -21.47
C PRO A 70 -32.84 -52.42 -20.29
N ASP A 71 -32.91 -51.86 -19.08
CA ASP A 71 -33.67 -52.45 -17.97
C ASP A 71 -34.48 -51.35 -17.26
N ASP A 72 -35.75 -51.67 -17.04
CA ASP A 72 -36.81 -50.92 -16.36
C ASP A 72 -36.54 -50.76 -14.84
N ASP A 73 -36.96 -49.62 -14.26
CA ASP A 73 -38.16 -49.55 -13.39
C ASP A 73 -38.09 -48.39 -12.34
N ASN A 74 -39.27 -47.81 -12.08
CA ASN A 74 -39.69 -46.90 -10.99
C ASN A 74 -39.41 -45.38 -11.01
N GLY A 75 -40.47 -44.63 -11.35
CA GLY A 75 -41.17 -43.69 -10.43
C GLY A 75 -40.63 -42.25 -10.23
N PRO A 76 -41.50 -41.23 -10.03
CA PRO A 76 -41.22 -39.85 -10.43
C PRO A 76 -40.68 -38.98 -9.29
N THR A 77 -39.62 -38.21 -9.55
CA THR A 77 -39.33 -36.97 -8.79
C THR A 77 -38.78 -35.90 -9.74
N HIS A 78 -39.58 -34.84 -9.90
CA HIS A 78 -39.21 -33.65 -10.64
C HIS A 78 -38.18 -32.84 -9.85
N HIS A 79 -36.90 -32.96 -10.18
CA HIS A 79 -35.94 -31.87 -10.04
C HIS A 79 -35.02 -31.90 -11.26
N PRO A 80 -34.88 -30.80 -12.03
CA PRO A 80 -33.86 -30.75 -13.06
C PRO A 80 -32.49 -30.85 -12.38
N TYR A 81 -31.65 -31.76 -12.87
CA TYR A 81 -30.24 -31.85 -12.47
C TYR A 81 -29.57 -30.50 -12.71
N ALA A 82 -28.74 -30.07 -11.74
CA ALA A 82 -27.81 -28.98 -11.96
C ALA A 82 -26.92 -29.32 -13.17
N PRO A 83 -26.64 -28.37 -14.07
CA PRO A 83 -25.73 -28.61 -15.19
C PRO A 83 -24.35 -29.02 -14.62
N PRO A 84 -23.65 -29.97 -15.27
CA PRO A 84 -22.31 -30.35 -14.84
C PRO A 84 -21.40 -29.13 -14.88
N ASP A 85 -20.56 -28.98 -13.86
CA ASP A 85 -19.60 -27.89 -13.68
C ASP A 85 -18.91 -27.53 -15.01
N GLU A 86 -19.36 -26.43 -15.62
CA GLU A 86 -18.61 -25.76 -16.67
C GLU A 86 -17.32 -25.27 -16.04
N ILE A 87 -16.23 -25.97 -16.32
CA ILE A 87 -14.89 -25.40 -16.24
C ILE A 87 -14.92 -24.23 -17.21
N PHE A 88 -15.16 -23.03 -16.67
CA PHE A 88 -15.01 -21.80 -17.42
C PHE A 88 -13.52 -21.64 -17.71
N ASP A 89 -13.07 -22.17 -18.85
CA ASP A 89 -11.90 -21.63 -19.54
C ASP A 89 -12.24 -20.17 -19.87
N ILE A 90 -11.78 -19.25 -19.02
CA ILE A 90 -11.93 -17.80 -19.23
C ILE A 90 -10.97 -17.41 -20.36
N THR A 91 -11.23 -17.88 -21.58
CA THR A 91 -10.65 -17.30 -22.77
C THR A 91 -11.18 -15.88 -22.86
N THR A 92 -10.36 -14.93 -22.41
CA THR A 92 -10.63 -13.50 -22.47
C THR A 92 -11.05 -13.13 -23.90
N THR A 93 -12.17 -12.42 -24.06
CA THR A 93 -12.82 -12.08 -25.35
C THR A 93 -12.03 -11.07 -26.20
N ILE A 94 -10.80 -10.76 -25.79
CA ILE A 94 -9.97 -9.71 -26.38
C ILE A 94 -9.12 -10.33 -27.49
N ASP A 95 -9.30 -9.85 -28.72
CA ASP A 95 -8.51 -10.31 -29.86
C ASP A 95 -7.01 -10.04 -29.60
N PRO A 96 -6.13 -11.06 -29.60
CA PRO A 96 -4.70 -10.87 -29.40
C PRO A 96 -4.06 -9.86 -30.37
N ARG A 97 -4.65 -9.68 -31.56
CA ARG A 97 -4.21 -8.66 -32.54
C ARG A 97 -4.44 -7.24 -32.04
N TYR A 98 -5.46 -7.03 -31.22
CA TYR A 98 -5.72 -5.74 -30.60
C TYR A 98 -4.61 -5.38 -29.61
N ILE A 99 -4.17 -6.32 -28.77
CA ILE A 99 -3.06 -6.12 -27.83
C ILE A 99 -1.77 -5.76 -28.58
N ILE A 100 -1.43 -6.52 -29.64
CA ILE A 100 -0.26 -6.21 -30.48
C ILE A 100 -0.38 -4.82 -31.11
N SER A 101 -1.57 -4.44 -31.58
CA SER A 101 -1.83 -3.11 -32.15
C SER A 101 -1.58 -2.00 -31.11
N LEU A 102 -2.01 -2.21 -29.87
CA LEU A 102 -1.74 -1.28 -28.77
C LEU A 102 -0.25 -1.16 -28.49
N ILE A 103 0.48 -2.28 -28.32
CA ILE A 103 1.94 -2.26 -28.07
C ILE A 103 2.67 -1.47 -29.17
N ARG A 104 2.26 -1.63 -30.44
CA ARG A 104 2.86 -0.87 -31.56
C ARG A 104 2.58 0.64 -31.49
N LYS A 105 1.43 1.06 -30.97
CA LYS A 105 1.12 2.47 -30.78
C LYS A 105 1.96 3.11 -29.68
N LEU A 106 2.51 2.30 -28.76
CA LEU A 106 3.40 2.76 -27.70
C LEU A 106 4.86 2.92 -28.15
N LEU A 107 5.24 2.49 -29.36
CA LEU A 107 6.62 2.61 -29.82
C LEU A 107 7.09 4.08 -29.86
N PRO A 108 8.27 4.40 -29.28
CA PRO A 108 8.86 5.72 -29.43
C PRO A 108 9.18 5.98 -30.90
N VAL A 109 9.12 7.25 -31.31
CA VAL A 109 9.31 7.61 -32.72
C VAL A 109 10.51 8.50 -32.91
N ASP A 110 11.30 8.13 -33.90
CA ASP A 110 12.46 8.86 -34.37
C ASP A 110 11.99 10.23 -34.91
N GLU A 111 12.34 11.31 -34.20
CA GLU A 111 11.99 12.70 -34.57
C GLU A 111 12.53 13.09 -35.96
N ARG A 112 13.39 12.28 -36.57
CA ARG A 112 13.92 12.47 -37.92
C ARG A 112 12.98 12.07 -39.06
N GLN A 113 11.83 11.44 -38.79
CA GLN A 113 10.79 11.17 -39.79
C GLN A 113 9.54 12.02 -39.55
N GLY A 114 9.71 13.34 -39.50
CA GLY A 114 8.60 14.27 -39.70
C GLY A 114 8.10 14.22 -41.16
N ASP A 115 6.81 13.91 -41.32
CA ASP A 115 5.90 14.21 -42.46
C ASP A 115 5.31 13.06 -43.30
N ASP A 116 5.70 11.79 -43.18
CA ASP A 116 5.21 10.75 -44.13
C ASP A 116 4.19 9.71 -43.60
N LEU A 117 3.69 9.83 -42.36
CA LEU A 117 2.69 8.88 -41.83
C LEU A 117 1.23 9.36 -41.87
N GLN A 118 0.94 10.49 -42.53
CA GLN A 118 -0.43 10.98 -42.68
C GLN A 118 -1.25 10.23 -43.75
N GLY A 119 -0.63 9.32 -44.52
CA GLY A 119 -1.25 8.63 -45.65
C GLY A 119 -1.98 7.31 -45.37
N LEU A 120 -1.95 6.77 -44.15
CA LEU A 120 -2.52 5.43 -43.88
C LEU A 120 -3.91 5.43 -43.20
N ALA A 121 -4.40 6.60 -42.77
CA ALA A 121 -5.68 6.70 -42.04
C ALA A 121 -6.92 6.86 -42.95
N GLU A 122 -6.76 7.11 -44.25
CA GLU A 122 -7.89 7.49 -45.13
C GLU A 122 -8.56 6.33 -45.88
N TRP A 123 -8.11 5.08 -45.76
CA TRP A 123 -8.74 3.96 -46.52
C TRP A 123 -10.05 3.43 -45.91
N SER A 124 -10.55 3.97 -44.80
CA SER A 124 -11.70 3.38 -44.09
C SER A 124 -12.98 4.21 -44.09
N SER A 125 -13.18 5.11 -45.07
CA SER A 125 -14.45 5.83 -45.21
C SER A 125 -14.70 6.26 -46.66
N SER A 126 -15.18 5.32 -47.47
CA SER A 126 -15.79 5.63 -48.77
C SER A 126 -17.09 4.86 -48.91
N ASN A 127 -18.19 5.53 -48.52
CA ASN A 127 -19.51 5.34 -49.13
C ASN A 127 -20.43 6.48 -48.70
N GLN A 128 -20.43 7.57 -49.46
CA GLN A 128 -21.63 8.36 -49.76
C GLN A 128 -21.34 9.30 -50.94
N ARG A 129 -22.17 9.21 -51.97
CA ARG A 129 -22.15 10.08 -53.16
C ARG A 129 -22.81 11.44 -52.85
N PRO A 130 -22.42 12.52 -53.55
CA PRO A 130 -22.88 13.88 -53.29
C PRO A 130 -24.13 14.21 -54.12
N ASP A 131 -24.93 15.17 -53.65
CA ASP A 131 -25.76 16.00 -54.53
C ASP A 131 -26.07 17.36 -53.89
N ASN A 132 -26.03 18.38 -54.76
CA ASN A 132 -26.60 19.74 -54.70
C ASN A 132 -25.88 20.89 -53.99
N ASP A 133 -25.03 21.57 -54.77
CA ASP A 133 -25.21 22.93 -55.30
C ASP A 133 -25.89 24.06 -54.47
N GLN A 134 -25.09 25.12 -54.32
CA GLN A 134 -25.37 26.57 -54.53
C GLN A 134 -25.75 27.51 -53.36
N ARG A 135 -24.89 28.55 -53.27
CA ARG A 135 -25.14 29.99 -52.96
C ARG A 135 -25.46 30.32 -51.48
N ALA A 136 -25.05 31.44 -50.87
CA ALA A 136 -24.51 32.71 -51.35
C ALA A 136 -23.72 33.44 -50.23
N ASN A 137 -22.71 34.22 -50.68
CA ASN A 137 -22.31 35.58 -50.29
C ASN A 137 -22.28 36.05 -48.82
N GLY A 138 -21.15 36.67 -48.44
CA GLY A 138 -21.12 37.68 -47.37
C GLY A 138 -19.71 38.13 -46.97
N ALA A 139 -19.15 39.10 -47.69
CA ALA A 139 -17.82 39.70 -47.48
C ALA A 139 -17.70 40.50 -46.16
N SER A 140 -16.50 40.59 -45.58
CA SER A 140 -15.72 41.85 -45.47
C SER A 140 -14.38 41.69 -44.71
N SER A 141 -13.41 42.47 -45.18
CA SER A 141 -11.95 42.45 -44.97
C SER A 141 -11.46 43.09 -43.64
N PRO A 142 -10.14 43.10 -43.34
CA PRO A 142 -9.56 43.19 -42.00
C PRO A 142 -9.29 44.62 -41.53
N LYS A 143 -9.10 44.80 -40.21
CA LYS A 143 -8.54 46.03 -39.62
C LYS A 143 -7.30 45.72 -38.79
N ILE A 144 -6.20 46.33 -39.23
CA ILE A 144 -4.98 46.61 -38.49
C ILE A 144 -5.25 47.90 -37.69
N ASP A 145 -4.94 47.92 -36.40
CA ASP A 145 -4.54 49.16 -35.71
C ASP A 145 -3.54 48.85 -34.59
N SER A 146 -2.84 49.90 -34.19
CA SER A 146 -1.44 49.95 -33.80
C SER A 146 -1.33 50.32 -32.33
N GLY A 147 -0.41 49.64 -31.64
CA GLY A 147 0.40 50.06 -30.48
C GLY A 147 -0.12 51.10 -29.48
N GLN A 148 -0.22 50.68 -28.21
CA GLN A 148 0.18 51.53 -27.09
C GLN A 148 0.78 50.70 -25.94
N ASN A 149 2.02 51.05 -25.60
CA ASN A 149 2.81 50.50 -24.49
C ASN A 149 2.16 50.81 -23.14
N ASN A 150 2.10 49.82 -22.26
CA ASN A 150 2.17 50.03 -20.81
C ASN A 150 3.04 48.95 -20.20
N LEU A 151 4.23 49.37 -19.75
CA LEU A 151 5.08 48.64 -18.83
C LEU A 151 4.40 48.67 -17.45
N ASN A 152 4.10 47.49 -16.90
CA ASN A 152 4.05 47.24 -15.46
C ASN A 152 4.29 45.76 -15.24
N GLY A 153 5.31 45.46 -14.45
CA GLY A 153 5.75 44.10 -14.17
C GLY A 153 4.86 43.38 -13.17
N THR A 154 4.71 42.09 -13.45
CA THR A 154 4.49 40.98 -12.53
C THR A 154 4.88 39.74 -13.33
N ASP A 155 6.08 39.21 -13.09
CA ASP A 155 6.51 37.90 -13.57
C ASP A 155 5.72 36.84 -12.78
N ASP A 156 4.47 36.64 -13.17
CA ASP A 156 3.74 35.40 -12.92
C ASP A 156 3.75 34.65 -14.26
N ASN A 157 4.88 33.98 -14.56
CA ASN A 157 4.91 32.96 -15.60
C ASN A 157 4.21 31.71 -15.06
N ASP A 158 2.89 31.80 -14.89
CA ASP A 158 2.02 30.63 -15.02
C ASP A 158 2.19 30.14 -16.46
N THR A 159 3.13 29.22 -16.63
CA THR A 159 3.34 28.54 -17.91
C THR A 159 2.07 27.76 -18.19
N GLU A 160 1.25 28.23 -19.12
CA GLU A 160 0.06 27.50 -19.57
C GLU A 160 0.45 26.03 -19.86
N PRO A 161 -0.35 25.04 -19.43
CA PRO A 161 -0.04 23.65 -19.70
C PRO A 161 0.10 23.46 -21.20
N ARG A 162 1.27 22.98 -21.65
CA ARG A 162 1.51 22.63 -23.05
C ARG A 162 0.35 21.76 -23.53
N GLU A 163 -0.35 22.21 -24.56
CA GLU A 163 -1.52 21.48 -25.06
C GLU A 163 -1.04 20.14 -25.62
N LYS A 164 -1.53 19.04 -25.01
CA LYS A 164 -1.22 17.68 -25.46
C LYS A 164 -1.57 17.53 -26.94
N THR A 165 -0.60 17.09 -27.73
CA THR A 165 -0.78 16.79 -29.14
C THR A 165 -1.83 15.68 -29.32
N ALA A 166 -2.51 15.64 -30.46
CA ALA A 166 -3.46 14.56 -30.77
C ALA A 166 -2.80 13.17 -30.69
N ARG A 167 -1.48 13.13 -30.96
CA ARG A 167 -0.66 11.94 -30.87
C ARG A 167 -0.42 11.50 -29.42
N GLU A 168 -0.02 12.40 -28.53
CA GLU A 168 0.17 12.09 -27.10
C GLU A 168 -1.14 11.60 -26.49
N LYS A 169 -2.28 12.18 -26.87
CA LYS A 169 -3.60 11.70 -26.46
C LYS A 169 -3.88 10.27 -26.95
N ALA A 170 -3.58 9.97 -28.21
CA ALA A 170 -3.76 8.62 -28.76
C ALA A 170 -2.81 7.58 -28.15
N TRP A 171 -1.57 7.99 -27.81
CA TRP A 171 -0.63 7.17 -27.06
C TRP A 171 -1.18 6.89 -25.66
N GLU A 172 -1.61 7.93 -24.94
CA GLU A 172 -2.14 7.85 -23.57
C GLU A 172 -3.37 6.94 -23.50
N GLU A 173 -4.32 7.09 -24.42
CA GLU A 173 -5.48 6.20 -24.53
C GLU A 173 -5.06 4.73 -24.73
N SER A 174 -4.05 4.49 -25.57
CA SER A 174 -3.56 3.13 -25.84
C SER A 174 -2.81 2.55 -24.64
N GLY A 175 -2.01 3.37 -23.96
CA GLY A 175 -1.25 3.01 -22.77
C GLY A 175 -2.14 2.70 -21.57
N CYS A 176 -3.16 3.52 -21.32
CA CYS A 176 -4.16 3.26 -20.27
C CYS A 176 -4.86 1.90 -20.50
N VAL A 177 -5.23 1.58 -21.74
CA VAL A 177 -5.83 0.27 -22.04
C VAL A 177 -4.85 -0.87 -21.77
N LEU A 178 -3.56 -0.73 -22.13
CA LEU A 178 -2.56 -1.74 -21.81
C LEU A 178 -2.32 -1.88 -20.31
N TRP A 179 -2.38 -0.79 -19.56
CA TRP A 179 -2.29 -0.79 -18.11
C TRP A 179 -3.41 -1.65 -17.50
N ASP A 180 -4.66 -1.42 -17.90
CA ASP A 180 -5.81 -2.22 -17.44
C ASP A 180 -5.64 -3.70 -17.81
N LEU A 181 -5.18 -3.98 -19.04
CA LEU A 181 -5.00 -5.36 -19.51
C LEU A 181 -3.90 -6.11 -18.75
N ALA A 182 -2.81 -5.43 -18.37
CA ALA A 182 -1.68 -6.03 -17.66
C ALA A 182 -2.05 -6.60 -16.28
N ALA A 183 -3.21 -6.19 -15.71
CA ALA A 183 -3.72 -6.80 -14.48
C ALA A 183 -4.10 -8.28 -14.66
N SER A 184 -4.45 -8.70 -15.89
CA SER A 184 -4.73 -10.10 -16.21
C SER A 184 -3.45 -10.85 -16.53
N LYS A 185 -3.22 -11.99 -15.85
CA LYS A 185 -2.05 -12.84 -16.05
C LYS A 185 -1.87 -13.27 -17.52
N GLU A 186 -2.94 -13.71 -18.18
CA GLU A 186 -2.89 -14.17 -19.56
C GLU A 186 -2.46 -13.06 -20.53
N HIS A 187 -3.03 -11.86 -20.37
CA HIS A 187 -2.67 -10.70 -21.19
C HIS A 187 -1.25 -10.22 -20.88
N ALA A 188 -0.86 -10.19 -19.61
CA ALA A 188 0.48 -9.82 -19.19
C ALA A 188 1.55 -10.73 -19.81
N GLU A 189 1.34 -12.06 -19.73
CA GLU A 189 2.22 -13.03 -20.37
C GLU A 189 2.29 -12.83 -21.89
N PHE A 190 1.14 -12.61 -22.53
CA PHE A 190 1.10 -12.33 -23.97
C PHE A 190 1.80 -11.02 -24.34
N MET A 191 1.64 -9.95 -23.55
CA MET A 191 2.29 -8.66 -23.77
C MET A 191 3.82 -8.78 -23.68
N VAL A 192 4.32 -9.49 -22.66
CA VAL A 192 5.76 -9.74 -22.49
C VAL A 192 6.31 -10.61 -23.63
N GLN A 193 5.58 -11.65 -24.06
CA GLN A 193 5.94 -12.44 -25.26
C GLN A 193 5.99 -11.60 -26.55
N ASN A 194 5.31 -10.45 -26.56
CA ASN A 194 5.28 -9.50 -27.67
C ASN A 194 6.09 -8.22 -27.37
N PHE A 195 7.15 -8.34 -26.57
CA PHE A 195 8.18 -7.32 -26.36
C PHE A 195 7.70 -6.03 -25.71
N VAL A 196 6.65 -6.08 -24.89
CA VAL A 196 6.17 -4.87 -24.20
C VAL A 196 7.27 -4.27 -23.31
N LEU A 197 8.09 -5.08 -22.63
CA LEU A 197 9.12 -4.59 -21.71
C LEU A 197 10.18 -3.72 -22.43
N GLU A 198 10.55 -4.10 -23.66
CA GLU A 198 11.47 -3.33 -24.48
C GLU A 198 10.86 -2.02 -24.96
N VAL A 199 9.56 -2.01 -25.27
CA VAL A 199 8.84 -0.79 -25.66
C VAL A 199 8.75 0.18 -24.47
N LEU A 200 8.37 -0.32 -23.29
CA LEU A 200 8.28 0.47 -22.06
C LEU A 200 9.65 1.02 -21.67
N LEU A 201 10.71 0.20 -21.74
CA LEU A 201 12.09 0.66 -21.51
C LEU A 201 12.47 1.80 -22.47
N ALA A 202 12.17 1.65 -23.76
CA ALA A 202 12.50 2.68 -24.74
C ALA A 202 11.77 4.00 -24.43
N ASN A 203 10.50 3.95 -24.01
CA ASN A 203 9.75 5.14 -23.62
C ASN A 203 10.28 5.78 -22.33
N LEU A 204 10.57 5.00 -21.29
CA LEU A 204 11.14 5.49 -20.03
C LEU A 204 12.48 6.21 -20.22
N VAL A 205 13.24 5.85 -21.26
CA VAL A 205 14.52 6.47 -21.57
C VAL A 205 14.36 7.72 -22.45
N THR A 206 13.33 7.78 -23.31
CA THR A 206 13.30 8.77 -24.42
C THR A 206 12.18 9.78 -24.30
N SER A 207 11.24 9.59 -23.37
CA SER A 207 10.09 10.47 -23.20
C SER A 207 10.29 11.46 -22.06
N ASP A 208 10.16 12.76 -22.37
CA ASP A 208 10.08 13.82 -21.35
C ASP A 208 8.70 13.93 -20.69
N SER A 209 7.74 13.07 -21.08
CA SER A 209 6.34 13.18 -20.62
C SER A 209 6.12 12.39 -19.34
N VAL A 210 5.92 13.11 -18.22
CA VAL A 210 5.58 12.50 -16.92
C VAL A 210 4.37 11.57 -16.99
N ARG A 211 3.38 11.87 -17.84
CA ARG A 211 2.21 11.01 -18.00
C ARG A 211 2.54 9.70 -18.74
N ILE A 212 3.49 9.74 -19.68
CA ILE A 212 3.98 8.53 -20.37
C ILE A 212 4.73 7.68 -19.35
N THR A 213 5.66 8.27 -18.61
CA THR A 213 6.43 7.61 -17.55
C THR A 213 5.52 6.96 -16.50
N GLU A 214 4.50 7.69 -16.02
CA GLU A 214 3.51 7.16 -15.07
C GLU A 214 2.80 5.92 -15.62
N ILE A 215 2.33 5.98 -16.87
CA ILE A 215 1.63 4.86 -17.52
C ILE A 215 2.56 3.66 -17.72
N ASP A 216 3.80 3.90 -18.17
CA ASP A 216 4.77 2.83 -18.39
C ASP A 216 5.13 2.13 -17.08
N LEU A 217 5.38 2.89 -16.01
CA LEU A 217 5.59 2.36 -14.66
C LEU A 217 4.37 1.60 -14.14
N GLY A 218 3.16 2.12 -14.41
CA GLY A 218 1.90 1.46 -14.08
C GLY A 218 1.74 0.09 -14.75
N ILE A 219 2.03 0.02 -16.06
CA ILE A 219 2.04 -1.25 -16.81
C ILE A 219 3.08 -2.19 -16.22
N ILE A 220 4.34 -1.76 -16.03
CA ILE A 220 5.41 -2.59 -15.45
C ILE A 220 5.00 -3.11 -14.08
N GLY A 221 4.44 -2.25 -13.23
CA GLY A 221 3.99 -2.62 -11.90
C GLY A 221 2.85 -3.63 -11.90
N ASN A 222 1.98 -3.64 -12.92
CA ASN A 222 0.98 -4.71 -13.08
C ASN A 222 1.62 -6.01 -13.60
N LEU A 223 2.58 -5.94 -14.52
CA LEU A 223 3.32 -7.10 -14.99
C LEU A 223 4.10 -7.77 -13.84
N ALA A 224 4.70 -6.97 -12.97
CA ALA A 224 5.46 -7.41 -11.80
C ALA A 224 4.61 -8.18 -10.77
N CYS A 225 3.27 -8.01 -10.76
CA CYS A 225 2.38 -8.78 -9.88
C CYS A 225 2.37 -10.28 -10.22
N HIS A 226 2.81 -10.66 -11.42
CA HIS A 226 2.87 -12.05 -11.86
C HIS A 226 4.29 -12.58 -11.67
N GLU A 227 4.47 -13.52 -10.75
CA GLU A 227 5.79 -14.03 -10.32
C GLU A 227 6.70 -14.46 -11.48
N ALA A 228 6.15 -15.16 -12.49
CA ALA A 228 6.92 -15.59 -13.66
C ALA A 228 7.42 -14.44 -14.56
N LEU A 229 6.81 -13.25 -14.47
CA LEU A 229 7.20 -12.07 -15.23
C LEU A 229 8.16 -11.17 -14.45
N MET A 230 8.13 -11.22 -13.11
CA MET A 230 9.10 -10.54 -12.24
C MET A 230 10.54 -10.95 -12.57
N ASP A 231 10.77 -12.23 -12.85
CA ASP A 231 12.08 -12.76 -13.27
C ASP A 231 12.56 -12.12 -14.59
N GLN A 232 11.65 -11.84 -15.52
CA GLN A 232 11.98 -11.22 -16.80
C GLN A 232 12.34 -9.75 -16.65
N ILE A 233 11.63 -9.03 -15.76
CA ILE A 233 11.94 -7.63 -15.41
C ILE A 233 13.34 -7.54 -14.79
N THR A 234 13.61 -8.38 -13.79
CA THR A 234 14.88 -8.36 -13.05
C THR A 234 16.07 -8.93 -13.84
N SER A 235 15.83 -9.79 -14.84
CA SER A 235 16.87 -10.26 -15.76
C SER A 235 17.35 -9.18 -16.73
N ASN A 236 16.57 -8.11 -16.93
CA ASN A 236 16.96 -6.97 -17.74
C ASN A 236 17.56 -5.87 -16.86
N ASN A 237 18.88 -5.93 -16.62
CA ASN A 237 19.58 -4.96 -15.77
C ASN A 237 19.32 -3.51 -16.16
N LYS A 238 19.21 -3.22 -17.46
CA LYS A 238 18.97 -1.85 -17.93
C LYS A 238 17.57 -1.38 -17.54
N LEU A 239 16.56 -2.23 -17.71
CA LEU A 239 15.21 -1.91 -17.27
C LEU A 239 15.15 -1.73 -15.75
N LEU A 240 15.81 -2.61 -14.99
CA LEU A 240 15.89 -2.50 -13.54
C LEU A 240 16.54 -1.18 -13.09
N GLU A 241 17.69 -0.82 -13.67
CA GLU A 241 18.37 0.46 -13.42
C GLU A 241 17.45 1.65 -13.76
N THR A 242 16.84 1.64 -14.95
CA THR A 242 15.94 2.71 -15.40
C THR A 242 14.72 2.85 -14.50
N ILE A 243 14.15 1.76 -13.99
CA ILE A 243 13.03 1.79 -13.02
C ILE A 243 13.49 2.43 -11.70
N VAL A 244 14.63 2.01 -11.18
CA VAL A 244 15.17 2.54 -9.92
C VAL A 244 15.49 4.03 -10.06
N ASP A 245 16.02 4.48 -11.20
CA ASP A 245 16.30 5.89 -11.47
C ASP A 245 15.03 6.76 -11.49
N GLN A 246 13.84 6.18 -11.65
CA GLN A 246 12.59 6.95 -11.57
C GLN A 246 12.29 7.51 -10.17
N VAL A 247 13.02 7.10 -9.11
CA VAL A 247 12.98 7.79 -7.80
C VAL A 247 13.45 9.24 -7.88
N PHE A 248 14.13 9.64 -8.96
CA PHE A 248 14.54 11.03 -9.20
C PHE A 248 13.50 11.88 -9.92
N SER A 249 12.34 11.30 -10.28
CA SER A 249 11.19 12.09 -10.73
C SER A 249 10.70 13.05 -9.64
N ASP A 250 10.14 14.18 -10.05
CA ASP A 250 9.45 15.14 -9.18
C ASP A 250 7.90 15.02 -9.28
N ASP A 251 7.40 14.12 -10.13
CA ASP A 251 5.97 13.89 -10.31
C ASP A 251 5.44 12.86 -9.31
N ALA A 252 4.45 13.26 -8.50
CA ALA A 252 3.93 12.41 -7.42
C ALA A 252 3.27 11.11 -7.92
N PRO A 253 2.42 11.11 -8.98
CA PRO A 253 1.92 9.88 -9.60
C PRO A 253 3.03 8.92 -10.04
N CYS A 254 4.08 9.40 -10.73
CA CYS A 254 5.22 8.58 -11.09
C CYS A 254 5.87 7.95 -9.86
N LEU A 255 6.18 8.76 -8.84
CA LEU A 255 6.80 8.29 -7.60
C LEU A 255 5.94 7.25 -6.87
N CYS A 256 4.61 7.40 -6.88
CA CYS A 256 3.70 6.39 -6.32
C CYS A 256 3.85 5.04 -7.02
N GLU A 257 3.91 5.01 -8.36
CA GLU A 257 4.08 3.77 -9.12
C GLU A 257 5.48 3.15 -8.92
N VAL A 258 6.53 3.99 -8.85
CA VAL A 258 7.88 3.51 -8.51
C VAL A 258 7.90 2.87 -7.13
N CYS A 259 7.40 3.56 -6.09
CA CYS A 259 7.35 3.02 -4.74
C CYS A 259 6.54 1.73 -4.67
N ARG A 260 5.41 1.65 -5.40
CA ARG A 260 4.60 0.43 -5.49
C ARG A 260 5.39 -0.74 -6.10
N LEU A 261 6.07 -0.51 -7.22
CA LEU A 261 6.86 -1.51 -7.92
C LEU A 261 8.07 -1.97 -7.08
N LEU A 262 8.79 -1.04 -6.46
CA LEU A 262 9.91 -1.36 -5.57
C LEU A 262 9.45 -2.19 -4.36
N THR A 263 8.33 -1.81 -3.74
CA THR A 263 7.75 -2.55 -2.60
C THR A 263 7.43 -3.99 -3.01
N LEU A 264 6.78 -4.17 -4.16
CA LEU A 264 6.46 -5.49 -4.70
C LEU A 264 7.73 -6.31 -5.00
N GLY A 265 8.76 -5.67 -5.57
CA GLY A 265 10.05 -6.29 -5.83
C GLY A 265 10.72 -6.82 -4.56
N LEU A 266 10.70 -6.06 -3.47
CA LEU A 266 11.27 -6.43 -2.18
C LEU A 266 10.47 -7.51 -1.43
N GLN A 267 9.17 -7.63 -1.68
CA GLN A 267 8.34 -8.68 -1.11
C GLN A 267 8.39 -9.99 -1.92
N GLY A 268 8.69 -9.90 -3.23
CA GLY A 268 8.72 -11.03 -4.16
C GLY A 268 9.95 -11.96 -4.03
N CYS A 269 10.02 -12.95 -4.92
CA CYS A 269 11.11 -13.94 -4.97
C CYS A 269 12.47 -13.34 -5.39
N GLN A 270 12.47 -12.18 -6.06
CA GLN A 270 13.66 -11.48 -6.53
C GLN A 270 14.14 -10.35 -5.58
N ARG A 271 13.69 -10.36 -4.32
CA ARG A 271 13.95 -9.31 -3.34
C ARG A 271 15.40 -8.89 -3.17
N VAL A 272 16.34 -9.85 -3.22
CA VAL A 272 17.77 -9.57 -3.07
C VAL A 272 18.32 -8.77 -4.26
N VAL A 273 17.78 -9.00 -5.47
CA VAL A 273 18.17 -8.24 -6.68
C VAL A 273 17.71 -6.79 -6.55
N TRP A 274 16.45 -6.58 -6.17
CA TRP A 274 15.89 -5.25 -5.92
C TRP A 274 16.61 -4.53 -4.78
N ALA A 275 16.91 -5.22 -3.68
CA ALA A 275 17.63 -4.64 -2.57
C ALA A 275 19.03 -4.15 -2.99
N ARG A 276 19.76 -4.93 -3.80
CA ARG A 276 21.07 -4.50 -4.32
C ARG A 276 20.96 -3.33 -5.29
N ALA A 277 19.90 -3.24 -6.07
CA ALA A 277 19.67 -2.10 -6.95
C ALA A 277 19.42 -0.81 -6.15
N LEU A 278 18.78 -0.90 -4.99
CA LEU A 278 18.48 0.24 -4.11
C LEU A 278 19.63 0.64 -3.16
N GLN A 279 20.66 -0.18 -3.01
CA GLN A 279 21.63 -0.07 -1.90
C GLN A 279 22.48 1.21 -1.86
N SER A 280 22.44 2.04 -2.91
CA SER A 280 23.21 3.29 -2.97
C SER A 280 22.66 4.32 -1.99
N ASP A 281 23.56 4.93 -1.20
CA ASP A 281 23.23 6.04 -0.31
C ASP A 281 22.49 7.17 -1.04
N HIS A 282 22.82 7.44 -2.31
CA HIS A 282 22.16 8.47 -3.11
C HIS A 282 20.67 8.15 -3.37
N ILE A 283 20.36 6.89 -3.68
CA ILE A 283 18.99 6.42 -3.92
C ILE A 283 18.20 6.46 -2.62
N LEU A 284 18.76 5.90 -1.54
CA LEU A 284 18.09 5.86 -0.23
C LEU A 284 17.88 7.28 0.33
N SER A 285 18.85 8.18 0.16
CA SER A 285 18.71 9.59 0.54
C SER A 285 17.61 10.27 -0.27
N ARG A 286 17.49 9.99 -1.57
CA ARG A 286 16.42 10.52 -2.41
C ARG A 286 15.04 10.05 -1.94
N ILE A 287 14.89 8.76 -1.62
CA ILE A 287 13.62 8.21 -1.11
C ILE A 287 13.25 8.87 0.22
N LEU A 288 14.19 9.00 1.16
CA LEU A 288 13.95 9.71 2.42
C LEU A 288 13.55 11.18 2.19
N TRP A 289 14.25 11.87 1.28
CA TRP A 289 13.95 13.26 0.92
C TRP A 289 12.55 13.43 0.33
N ILE A 290 12.11 12.51 -0.54
CA ILE A 290 10.74 12.53 -1.09
C ILE A 290 9.72 12.49 0.04
N VAL A 291 9.88 11.56 0.97
CA VAL A 291 8.95 11.38 2.09
C VAL A 291 8.95 12.58 3.03
N GLU A 292 10.12 13.16 3.27
CA GLU A 292 10.25 14.35 4.12
C GLU A 292 9.56 15.59 3.53
N ASN A 293 9.50 15.71 2.20
CA ASN A 293 9.06 16.94 1.52
C ASN A 293 7.68 16.84 0.85
N THR A 294 7.08 15.67 0.76
CA THR A 294 5.75 15.52 0.16
C THR A 294 4.62 15.84 1.13
N LEU A 295 3.55 16.46 0.62
CA LEU A 295 2.27 16.64 1.34
C LEU A 295 1.18 15.70 0.82
N ASN A 296 1.49 14.91 -0.22
CA ASN A 296 0.54 13.98 -0.84
C ASN A 296 0.43 12.71 0.02
N PRO A 297 -0.75 12.45 0.64
CA PRO A 297 -0.90 11.32 1.57
C PRO A 297 -0.70 9.96 0.88
N VAL A 298 -1.07 9.84 -0.40
CA VAL A 298 -0.88 8.59 -1.16
C VAL A 298 0.60 8.32 -1.37
N LEU A 299 1.40 9.34 -1.69
CA LEU A 299 2.85 9.18 -1.84
C LEU A 299 3.53 8.86 -0.51
N ILE A 300 3.08 9.45 0.60
CA ILE A 300 3.54 9.10 1.95
C ILE A 300 3.26 7.62 2.23
N GLU A 301 2.01 7.18 2.02
CA GLU A 301 1.60 5.79 2.21
C GLU A 301 2.49 4.82 1.40
N LYS A 302 2.67 5.07 0.09
CA LYS A 302 3.48 4.17 -0.77
C LYS A 302 4.95 4.17 -0.40
N SER A 303 5.52 5.32 -0.07
CA SER A 303 6.94 5.42 0.26
C SER A 303 7.25 4.86 1.64
N VAL A 304 6.36 5.04 2.62
CA VAL A 304 6.49 4.40 3.94
C VAL A 304 6.23 2.90 3.83
N GLY A 305 5.30 2.47 2.97
CA GLY A 305 5.11 1.06 2.60
C GLY A 305 6.38 0.41 2.04
N LEU A 306 7.19 1.16 1.29
CA LEU A 306 8.50 0.70 0.84
C LEU A 306 9.47 0.49 2.01
N PHE A 307 9.53 1.41 2.98
CA PHE A 307 10.34 1.21 4.19
C PHE A 307 9.86 0.01 5.00
N LEU A 308 8.55 -0.18 5.12
CA LEU A 308 7.97 -1.35 5.77
C LEU A 308 8.43 -2.65 5.13
N ALA A 309 8.35 -2.77 3.80
CA ALA A 309 8.82 -3.95 3.09
C ALA A 309 10.32 -4.23 3.32
N ILE A 310 11.13 -3.19 3.49
CA ILE A 310 12.55 -3.33 3.86
C ILE A 310 12.70 -3.90 5.27
N MET A 311 11.92 -3.39 6.23
CA MET A 311 12.04 -3.74 7.65
C MET A 311 11.40 -5.09 7.99
N GLU A 312 10.31 -5.50 7.32
CA GLU A 312 9.64 -6.76 7.61
C GLU A 312 10.46 -7.98 7.18
N ASN A 313 11.30 -7.85 6.15
CA ASN A 313 12.17 -8.93 5.69
C ASN A 313 13.55 -8.89 6.37
N GLN A 314 13.59 -9.40 7.60
CA GLN A 314 14.78 -9.39 8.47
C GLN A 314 15.92 -10.30 7.99
N GLU A 315 15.61 -11.33 7.18
CA GLU A 315 16.60 -12.33 6.77
C GLU A 315 17.44 -11.91 5.56
N GLU A 316 16.84 -11.24 4.57
CA GLU A 316 17.49 -11.02 3.27
C GLU A 316 17.58 -9.54 2.88
N VAL A 317 16.54 -8.73 3.14
CA VAL A 317 16.45 -7.33 2.68
C VAL A 317 16.95 -6.36 3.74
N ALA A 318 16.47 -6.48 4.99
CA ALA A 318 16.85 -5.56 6.06
C ALA A 318 18.38 -5.47 6.25
N PRO A 319 19.16 -6.58 6.23
CA PRO A 319 20.61 -6.50 6.38
C PRO A 319 21.32 -5.70 5.28
N ILE A 320 20.70 -5.55 4.10
CA ILE A 320 21.26 -4.82 2.95
C ILE A 320 20.96 -3.33 3.06
N LEU A 321 19.71 -2.97 3.37
CA LEU A 321 19.21 -1.60 3.21
C LEU A 321 18.98 -0.85 4.53
N LEU A 322 18.55 -1.56 5.58
CA LEU A 322 18.14 -0.94 6.82
C LEU A 322 19.30 -0.20 7.52
N PRO A 323 20.54 -0.74 7.61
CA PRO A 323 21.65 -0.01 8.23
C PRO A 323 21.89 1.38 7.64
N THR A 324 21.84 1.50 6.31
CA THR A 324 22.03 2.79 5.63
C THR A 324 20.85 3.74 5.91
N LEU A 325 19.61 3.27 5.82
CA LEU A 325 18.42 4.08 6.15
C LEU A 325 18.45 4.61 7.59
N MET A 326 18.88 3.79 8.54
CA MET A 326 19.00 4.17 9.95
C MET A 326 20.07 5.25 10.18
N ASN A 327 21.19 5.17 9.45
CA ASN A 327 22.24 6.17 9.46
C ASN A 327 21.82 7.48 8.78
N LEU A 328 20.99 7.41 7.74
CA LEU A 328 20.47 8.56 7.01
C LEU A 328 19.32 9.29 7.73
N GLY A 329 18.78 8.73 8.82
CA GLY A 329 17.80 9.42 9.67
C GLY A 329 16.35 8.92 9.57
N LEU A 330 16.12 7.70 9.06
CA LEU A 330 14.78 7.08 8.98
C LEU A 330 13.96 7.19 10.29
N PRO A 331 14.52 6.95 11.50
CA PRO A 331 13.73 7.02 12.74
C PRO A 331 13.17 8.40 13.01
N ASP A 332 14.01 9.43 12.85
CA ASP A 332 13.60 10.81 13.13
C ASP A 332 12.57 11.27 12.10
N LEU A 333 12.73 10.85 10.83
CA LEU A 333 11.73 11.04 9.79
C LEU A 333 10.38 10.42 10.16
N LEU A 334 10.34 9.14 10.56
CA LEU A 334 9.08 8.46 10.92
C LEU A 334 8.40 9.11 12.13
N VAL A 335 9.16 9.55 13.13
CA VAL A 335 8.62 10.29 14.28
C VAL A 335 8.01 11.63 13.84
N ASN A 336 8.69 12.38 12.97
CA ASN A 336 8.20 13.65 12.46
C ASN A 336 6.92 13.47 11.62
N LEU A 337 6.87 12.45 10.76
CA LEU A 337 5.67 12.11 9.98
C LEU A 337 4.50 11.72 10.88
N LEU A 338 4.76 10.89 11.89
CA LEU A 338 3.73 10.48 12.85
C LEU A 338 3.18 11.70 13.59
N SER A 339 4.05 12.60 14.03
CA SER A 339 3.66 13.86 14.68
C SER A 339 2.80 14.74 13.77
N PHE A 340 3.20 14.86 12.51
CA PHE A 340 2.45 15.63 11.52
C PHE A 340 1.06 15.05 11.26
N GLU A 341 0.95 13.74 11.01
CA GLU A 341 -0.34 13.08 10.74
C GLU A 341 -1.23 13.03 11.99
N MET A 342 -0.66 12.89 13.20
CA MET A 342 -1.39 13.03 14.45
C MET A 342 -1.95 14.45 14.62
N GLY A 343 -1.18 15.48 14.23
CA GLY A 343 -1.66 16.86 14.17
C GLY A 343 -2.86 17.03 13.23
N LYS A 344 -2.81 16.39 12.05
CA LYS A 344 -3.91 16.40 11.08
C LYS A 344 -5.14 15.62 11.52
N LEU A 345 -4.94 14.49 12.19
CA LEU A 345 -6.02 13.71 12.78
C LEU A 345 -6.75 14.47 13.87
N THR A 346 -6.04 15.26 14.67
CA THR A 346 -6.66 16.03 15.77
C THR A 346 -7.31 17.33 15.30
N SER A 347 -6.83 17.94 14.20
CA SER A 347 -7.39 19.20 13.68
C SER A 347 -8.48 19.01 12.63
N ASP A 348 -8.19 18.25 11.56
CA ASP A 348 -8.95 18.29 10.31
C ASP A 348 -9.77 17.00 10.09
N ARG A 349 -9.33 15.86 10.65
CA ARG A 349 -9.96 14.53 10.52
C ARG A 349 -10.34 14.18 9.08
N ILE A 350 -9.33 14.24 8.21
CA ILE A 350 -9.47 13.99 6.77
C ILE A 350 -9.25 12.49 6.50
N PRO A 351 -10.29 11.71 6.09
CA PRO A 351 -10.18 10.27 5.94
C PRO A 351 -9.13 9.80 4.92
N GLU A 352 -8.87 10.60 3.89
CA GLU A 352 -7.86 10.33 2.86
C GLU A 352 -6.43 10.26 3.42
N ARG A 353 -6.20 10.73 4.65
CA ARG A 353 -4.89 10.66 5.33
C ARG A 353 -4.74 9.46 6.26
N TYR A 354 -5.82 8.75 6.58
CA TYR A 354 -5.74 7.60 7.50
C TYR A 354 -4.83 6.47 7.00
N PRO A 355 -4.79 6.11 5.70
CA PRO A 355 -3.86 5.10 5.20
C PRO A 355 -2.38 5.47 5.38
N ALA A 356 -2.05 6.76 5.26
CA ALA A 356 -0.70 7.26 5.49
C ALA A 356 -0.32 7.15 6.98
N LEU A 357 -1.21 7.60 7.88
CA LEU A 357 -1.04 7.44 9.33
C LEU A 357 -0.83 5.97 9.71
N ASP A 358 -1.63 5.08 9.16
CA ASP A 358 -1.57 3.65 9.43
C ASP A 358 -0.23 3.05 8.99
N SER A 359 0.21 3.37 7.77
CA SER A 359 1.52 2.94 7.26
C SER A 359 2.68 3.46 8.11
N ILE A 360 2.61 4.71 8.57
CA ILE A 360 3.64 5.29 9.46
C ILE A 360 3.65 4.56 10.81
N LEU A 361 2.48 4.32 11.41
CA LEU A 361 2.37 3.61 12.68
C LEU A 361 2.90 2.19 12.58
N ARG A 362 2.55 1.46 11.52
CA ARG A 362 3.09 0.13 11.23
C ARG A 362 4.61 0.18 11.09
N ALA A 363 5.16 1.17 10.40
CA ALA A 363 6.61 1.33 10.26
C ALA A 363 7.31 1.55 11.61
N VAL A 364 6.73 2.38 12.47
CA VAL A 364 7.22 2.64 13.84
C VAL A 364 7.08 1.38 14.71
N GLU A 365 5.98 0.64 14.58
CA GLU A 365 5.75 -0.63 15.28
C GLU A 365 6.82 -1.67 14.90
N VAL A 366 7.09 -1.90 13.61
CA VAL A 366 8.11 -2.86 13.17
C VAL A 366 9.50 -2.47 13.68
N LEU A 367 9.85 -1.17 13.64
CA LEU A 367 11.12 -0.71 14.22
C LEU A 367 11.19 -0.91 15.73
N SER A 368 10.06 -0.82 16.45
CA SER A 368 10.02 -0.99 17.91
C SER A 368 10.43 -2.40 18.37
N VAL A 369 10.42 -3.38 17.47
CA VAL A 369 10.84 -4.77 17.72
C VAL A 369 12.08 -5.19 16.92
N THR A 370 12.65 -4.28 16.12
CA THR A 370 13.86 -4.59 15.34
C THR A 370 15.08 -4.48 16.26
N ASP A 371 15.75 -5.59 16.55
CA ASP A 371 16.77 -5.76 17.61
C ASP A 371 17.73 -4.56 17.75
N ASP A 372 18.48 -4.22 16.70
CA ASP A 372 19.54 -3.19 16.74
C ASP A 372 19.00 -1.75 16.86
N TYR A 373 17.69 -1.54 16.69
CA TYR A 373 17.09 -0.22 16.49
C TYR A 373 15.90 0.10 17.39
N SER A 374 15.34 -0.92 18.06
CA SER A 374 14.19 -0.83 18.96
C SER A 374 14.33 0.24 20.03
N GLU A 375 15.48 0.32 20.71
CA GLU A 375 15.72 1.29 21.79
C GLU A 375 15.54 2.75 21.33
N ARG A 376 15.90 3.07 20.07
CA ARG A 376 15.80 4.43 19.52
C ARG A 376 14.34 4.88 19.37
N ILE A 377 13.45 3.96 19.01
CA ILE A 377 12.00 4.23 18.91
C ILE A 377 11.33 4.15 20.28
N CYS A 378 11.57 3.07 21.03
CA CYS A 378 10.89 2.82 22.31
C CYS A 378 11.24 3.83 23.40
N SER A 379 12.44 4.42 23.36
CA SER A 379 12.85 5.47 24.30
C SER A 379 12.35 6.87 23.91
N ASN A 380 11.76 7.04 22.72
CA ASN A 380 11.27 8.33 22.27
C ASN A 380 9.93 8.67 22.94
N LYS A 381 9.95 9.70 23.78
CA LYS A 381 8.78 10.14 24.55
C LYS A 381 7.62 10.61 23.68
N GLU A 382 7.91 11.18 22.51
CA GLU A 382 6.87 11.65 21.58
C GLU A 382 6.12 10.47 20.98
N VAL A 383 6.83 9.39 20.60
CA VAL A 383 6.21 8.15 20.12
C VAL A 383 5.29 7.54 21.18
N VAL A 384 5.78 7.42 22.43
CA VAL A 384 4.97 6.92 23.55
C VAL A 384 3.70 7.75 23.74
N GLN A 385 3.86 9.08 23.72
CA GLN A 385 2.74 10.01 23.93
C GLN A 385 1.72 9.92 22.80
N MET A 386 2.16 9.90 21.53
CA MET A 386 1.28 9.79 20.37
C MET A 386 0.53 8.45 20.33
N ALA A 387 1.18 7.34 20.67
CA ALA A 387 0.52 6.04 20.77
C ALA A 387 -0.60 6.05 21.84
N ILE A 388 -0.34 6.64 23.01
CA ILE A 388 -1.33 6.80 24.09
C ILE A 388 -2.48 7.71 23.65
N GLU A 389 -2.18 8.82 22.98
CA GLU A 389 -3.18 9.77 22.48
C GLU A 389 -4.10 9.12 21.46
N LEU A 390 -3.56 8.35 20.52
CA LEU A 390 -4.35 7.65 19.52
C LEU A 390 -5.29 6.61 20.15
N ILE A 391 -4.79 5.80 21.09
CA ILE A 391 -5.61 4.82 21.83
C ILE A 391 -6.78 5.51 22.53
N LYS A 392 -6.56 6.71 23.08
CA LYS A 392 -7.57 7.46 23.84
C LYS A 392 -8.63 8.15 22.98
N ILE A 393 -8.51 8.16 21.66
CA ILE A 393 -9.53 8.78 20.79
C ILE A 393 -10.87 8.03 20.99
N PRO A 394 -11.98 8.71 21.31
CA PRO A 394 -13.27 8.04 21.54
C PRO A 394 -13.85 7.39 20.28
N GLU A 395 -13.79 8.09 19.15
CA GLU A 395 -14.34 7.65 17.86
C GLU A 395 -13.31 6.80 17.11
N LYS A 396 -13.27 5.51 17.43
CA LYS A 396 -12.23 4.59 16.94
C LYS A 396 -12.56 3.90 15.62
N THR A 397 -13.81 3.91 15.16
CA THR A 397 -14.26 3.04 14.05
C THR A 397 -13.44 3.24 12.76
N GLU A 398 -13.21 4.50 12.37
CA GLU A 398 -12.49 4.82 11.12
C GLU A 398 -10.97 4.64 11.22
N ILE A 399 -10.42 4.68 12.44
CA ILE A 399 -8.97 4.60 12.73
C ILE A 399 -8.63 3.37 13.57
N SER A 400 -9.48 2.35 13.53
CA SER A 400 -9.41 1.18 14.41
C SER A 400 -8.10 0.43 14.24
N SER A 401 -7.67 0.22 12.99
CA SER A 401 -6.37 -0.40 12.66
C SER A 401 -5.19 0.37 13.28
N SER A 402 -5.19 1.70 13.17
CA SER A 402 -4.14 2.54 13.74
C SER A 402 -4.14 2.52 15.27
N CYS A 403 -5.32 2.53 15.90
CA CYS A 403 -5.45 2.38 17.36
C CYS A 403 -4.96 1.02 17.87
N VAL A 404 -5.28 -0.06 17.15
CA VAL A 404 -4.80 -1.42 17.45
C VAL A 404 -3.28 -1.49 17.30
N THR A 405 -2.73 -0.98 16.20
CA THR A 405 -1.28 -0.85 15.96
C THR A 405 -0.60 -0.06 17.08
N SER A 406 -1.22 1.02 17.56
CA SER A 406 -0.70 1.80 18.70
C SER A 406 -0.72 1.02 20.02
N ALA A 407 -1.72 0.15 20.23
CA ALA A 407 -1.74 -0.74 21.40
C ALA A 407 -0.65 -1.81 21.32
N VAL A 408 -0.37 -2.35 20.12
CA VAL A 408 0.76 -3.27 19.87
C VAL A 408 2.09 -2.57 20.12
N LEU A 409 2.29 -1.37 19.56
CA LEU A 409 3.46 -0.54 19.80
C LEU A 409 3.65 -0.25 21.30
N LEU A 410 2.57 0.09 22.02
CA LEU A 410 2.62 0.30 23.47
C LEU A 410 3.00 -0.99 24.21
N ALA A 411 2.56 -2.17 23.75
CA ALA A 411 2.98 -3.45 24.31
C ALA A 411 4.49 -3.67 24.17
N ASN A 412 5.05 -3.36 23.00
CA ASN A 412 6.49 -3.46 22.73
C ASN A 412 7.28 -2.53 23.65
N ILE A 413 6.90 -1.25 23.72
CA ILE A 413 7.51 -0.24 24.60
C ILE A 413 7.47 -0.67 26.07
N LEU A 414 6.34 -1.19 26.55
CA LEU A 414 6.18 -1.57 27.96
C LEU A 414 6.92 -2.86 28.34
N THR A 415 7.43 -3.62 27.37
CA THR A 415 8.22 -4.83 27.64
C THR A 415 9.48 -4.49 28.44
N ASP A 416 10.16 -3.41 28.10
CA ASP A 416 11.41 -2.99 28.74
C ASP A 416 11.29 -1.72 29.62
N ALA A 417 10.06 -1.22 29.82
CA ALA A 417 9.80 0.04 30.54
C ALA A 417 8.86 -0.12 31.76
N PRO A 418 9.28 -0.82 32.84
CA PRO A 418 8.44 -1.05 34.03
C PRO A 418 8.03 0.23 34.75
N ASP A 419 8.88 1.26 34.75
CA ASP A 419 8.58 2.57 35.34
C ASP A 419 7.50 3.33 34.57
N LEU A 420 7.46 3.15 33.25
CA LEU A 420 6.39 3.71 32.42
C LEU A 420 5.08 2.99 32.69
N ALA A 421 5.09 1.65 32.78
CA ALA A 421 3.90 0.87 33.15
C ALA A 421 3.31 1.33 34.49
N PHE A 422 4.16 1.63 35.49
CA PHE A 422 3.71 2.17 36.78
C PHE A 422 3.10 3.57 36.67
N LYS A 423 3.63 4.45 35.82
CA LYS A 423 3.03 5.77 35.58
C LYS A 423 1.68 5.66 34.88
N LEU A 424 1.58 4.77 33.90
CA LEU A 424 0.38 4.59 33.08
C LEU A 424 -0.72 3.78 33.79
N SER A 425 -0.41 2.99 34.81
CA SER A 425 -1.43 2.26 35.58
C SER A 425 -2.40 3.17 36.33
N GLU A 426 -2.04 4.44 36.47
CA GLU A 426 -2.86 5.47 37.10
C GLU A 426 -3.81 6.17 36.10
N ASP A 427 -3.68 5.89 34.81
CA ASP A 427 -4.44 6.51 33.73
C ASP A 427 -5.70 5.69 33.39
N PHE A 428 -6.79 6.00 34.08
CA PHE A 428 -8.07 5.31 33.90
C PHE A 428 -8.63 5.43 32.49
N LEU A 429 -8.43 6.57 31.82
CA LEU A 429 -8.92 6.78 30.46
C LEU A 429 -8.17 5.89 29.47
N LEU A 430 -6.85 5.73 29.65
CA LEU A 430 -6.06 4.79 28.85
C LEU A 430 -6.57 3.37 29.05
N LEU A 431 -6.73 2.91 30.30
CA LEU A 431 -7.18 1.54 30.58
C LEU A 431 -8.56 1.27 29.97
N GLN A 432 -9.52 2.19 30.16
CA GLN A 432 -10.84 2.09 29.55
C GLN A 432 -10.76 2.03 28.02
N SER A 433 -9.95 2.89 27.42
CA SER A 433 -9.77 2.95 25.96
C SER A 433 -9.08 1.71 25.40
N LEU A 434 -8.21 1.05 26.17
CA LEU A 434 -7.63 -0.25 25.80
C LEU A 434 -8.69 -1.35 25.79
N LEU A 435 -9.57 -1.39 26.80
CA LEU A 435 -10.69 -2.34 26.80
C LEU A 435 -11.64 -2.10 25.61
N ASP A 436 -11.81 -0.85 25.19
CA ASP A 436 -12.58 -0.49 24.00
C ASP A 436 -12.01 -1.05 22.68
N LEU A 437 -10.74 -1.48 22.66
CA LEU A 437 -10.09 -1.99 21.46
C LEU A 437 -10.36 -3.47 21.19
N PHE A 438 -10.84 -4.23 22.17
CA PHE A 438 -11.02 -5.68 22.02
C PHE A 438 -11.84 -6.11 20.78
N PRO A 439 -12.99 -5.49 20.45
CA PRO A 439 -13.77 -5.87 19.27
C PRO A 439 -13.03 -5.68 17.95
N PHE A 440 -11.99 -4.85 17.91
CA PHE A 440 -11.19 -4.61 16.70
C PHE A 440 -10.01 -5.59 16.58
N THR A 441 -9.87 -6.54 17.53
CA THR A 441 -8.79 -7.53 17.57
C THR A 441 -9.28 -8.98 17.50
N SER A 442 -10.57 -9.21 17.22
CA SER A 442 -11.17 -10.55 17.19
C SER A 442 -10.46 -11.49 16.20
N ASP A 443 -10.11 -10.95 15.02
CA ASP A 443 -9.54 -11.72 13.91
C ASP A 443 -8.00 -11.79 13.96
N ASP A 444 -7.35 -11.05 14.87
CA ASP A 444 -5.91 -10.97 15.01
C ASP A 444 -5.47 -11.43 16.41
N PHE A 445 -4.98 -12.67 16.48
CA PHE A 445 -4.51 -13.27 17.73
C PHE A 445 -3.28 -12.54 18.31
N GLU A 446 -2.38 -12.03 17.46
CA GLU A 446 -1.17 -11.35 17.92
C GLU A 446 -1.52 -9.98 18.50
N ALA A 447 -2.33 -9.20 17.80
CA ALA A 447 -2.82 -7.91 18.28
C ALA A 447 -3.62 -8.04 19.59
N ARG A 448 -4.51 -9.04 19.67
CA ARG A 448 -5.29 -9.33 20.88
C ARG A 448 -4.41 -9.73 22.06
N ASN A 449 -3.38 -10.54 21.82
CA ASN A 449 -2.41 -10.87 22.87
C ASN A 449 -1.57 -9.67 23.31
N ALA A 450 -1.15 -8.82 22.38
CA ALA A 450 -0.43 -7.59 22.69
C ALA A 450 -1.30 -6.66 23.56
N LEU A 451 -2.58 -6.51 23.23
CA LEU A 451 -3.55 -5.76 24.02
C LEU A 451 -3.69 -6.32 25.45
N TRP A 452 -3.88 -7.64 25.59
CA TRP A 452 -3.85 -8.31 26.90
C TRP A 452 -2.54 -8.07 27.64
N SER A 453 -1.41 -8.04 26.93
CA SER A 453 -0.09 -7.77 27.46
C SER A 453 0.04 -6.36 28.04
N VAL A 454 -0.52 -5.34 27.39
CA VAL A 454 -0.59 -3.98 27.94
C VAL A 454 -1.45 -3.98 29.20
N VAL A 455 -2.69 -4.48 29.11
CA VAL A 455 -3.64 -4.51 30.25
C VAL A 455 -3.02 -5.24 31.45
N ALA A 456 -2.40 -6.39 31.24
CA ALA A 456 -1.72 -7.16 32.28
C ALA A 456 -0.61 -6.36 32.96
N ARG A 457 0.26 -5.71 32.18
CA ARG A 457 1.38 -4.92 32.71
C ARG A 457 0.89 -3.72 33.51
N LEU A 458 -0.19 -3.06 33.08
CA LEU A 458 -0.78 -1.93 33.82
C LEU A 458 -1.46 -2.40 35.11
N LEU A 459 -2.30 -3.43 35.03
CA LEU A 459 -3.03 -3.95 36.20
C LEU A 459 -2.11 -4.60 37.23
N ALA A 460 -1.00 -5.20 36.82
CA ALA A 460 0.00 -5.75 37.75
C ALA A 460 0.67 -4.69 38.64
N ARG A 461 0.55 -3.39 38.31
CA ARG A 461 1.05 -2.27 39.14
C ARG A 461 0.02 -1.76 40.13
N VAL A 462 -1.24 -2.17 39.98
CA VAL A 462 -2.32 -1.77 40.89
C VAL A 462 -2.16 -2.52 42.21
N GLN A 463 -2.00 -1.77 43.31
CA GLN A 463 -1.91 -2.34 44.65
C GLN A 463 -3.30 -2.31 45.32
N GLU A 464 -4.11 -3.33 45.06
CA GLU A 464 -5.51 -3.37 45.48
C GLU A 464 -5.68 -3.26 46.99
N ALA A 465 -4.78 -3.85 47.78
CA ALA A 465 -4.87 -3.90 49.24
C ALA A 465 -4.63 -2.55 49.95
N GLU A 466 -3.93 -1.62 49.28
CA GLU A 466 -3.58 -0.30 49.82
C GLU A 466 -4.45 0.82 49.21
N MET A 467 -5.39 0.43 48.33
CA MET A 467 -6.18 1.36 47.53
C MET A 467 -7.28 2.05 48.34
N ARG A 468 -7.51 3.34 48.09
CA ARG A 468 -8.67 4.07 48.65
C ARG A 468 -9.98 3.51 48.09
N PRO A 469 -11.06 3.39 48.89
CA PRO A 469 -12.33 2.83 48.44
C PRO A 469 -12.96 3.54 47.22
N SER A 470 -12.84 4.88 47.14
CA SER A 470 -13.30 5.63 45.97
C SER A 470 -12.60 5.24 44.68
N ARG A 471 -11.30 4.92 44.76
CA ARG A 471 -10.49 4.50 43.62
C ARG A 471 -10.76 3.04 43.25
N LEU A 472 -10.98 2.21 44.26
CA LEU A 472 -11.42 0.82 44.06
C LEU A 472 -12.78 0.78 43.33
N ASN A 473 -13.72 1.64 43.73
CA ASN A 473 -15.01 1.79 43.04
C ASN A 473 -14.85 2.19 41.57
N GLN A 474 -13.90 3.07 41.23
CA GLN A 474 -13.66 3.47 39.84
C GLN A 474 -13.19 2.32 38.95
N PHE A 475 -12.28 1.47 39.43
CA PHE A 475 -11.87 0.28 38.68
C PHE A 475 -13.05 -0.69 38.48
N VAL A 476 -13.83 -0.92 39.52
CA VAL A 476 -14.97 -1.85 39.47
C VAL A 476 -16.04 -1.35 38.50
N LEU A 477 -16.39 -0.05 38.55
CA LEU A 477 -17.31 0.57 37.59
C LEU A 477 -16.80 0.42 36.16
N MET A 478 -15.52 0.72 35.90
CA MET A 478 -14.94 0.57 34.56
C MET A 478 -15.04 -0.87 34.05
N PHE A 479 -14.70 -1.86 34.89
CA PHE A 479 -14.76 -3.27 34.48
C PHE A 479 -16.19 -3.73 34.23
N VAL A 480 -17.16 -3.30 35.05
CA VAL A 480 -18.57 -3.60 34.85
C VAL A 480 -19.10 -2.94 33.59
N ASP A 481 -18.79 -1.66 33.36
CA ASP A 481 -19.19 -0.92 32.15
C ASP A 481 -18.62 -1.56 30.85
N LYS A 482 -17.53 -2.32 30.97
CA LYS A 482 -16.85 -3.02 29.87
C LYS A 482 -16.99 -4.54 29.94
N SER A 483 -17.92 -5.06 30.76
CA SER A 483 -18.06 -6.50 30.99
C SER A 483 -18.30 -7.26 29.69
N ASP A 484 -19.21 -6.78 28.85
CA ASP A 484 -19.58 -7.47 27.60
C ASP A 484 -18.36 -7.69 26.70
N MET A 485 -17.52 -6.65 26.54
CA MET A 485 -16.31 -6.70 25.73
C MET A 485 -15.27 -7.68 26.29
N ILE A 486 -15.12 -7.70 27.62
CA ILE A 486 -14.23 -8.64 28.31
C ILE A 486 -14.74 -10.06 28.14
N GLU A 487 -16.04 -10.30 28.37
CA GLU A 487 -16.66 -11.61 28.26
C GLU A 487 -16.57 -12.18 26.84
N ASP A 488 -16.90 -11.38 25.82
CA ASP A 488 -16.82 -11.78 24.41
C ASP A 488 -15.39 -12.18 24.02
N THR A 489 -14.39 -11.37 24.39
CA THR A 489 -12.97 -11.66 24.11
C THR A 489 -12.51 -12.97 24.77
N LEU A 490 -12.99 -13.24 25.99
CA LEU A 490 -12.66 -14.46 26.72
C LEU A 490 -13.28 -15.70 26.06
N LEU A 491 -14.45 -15.57 25.44
CA LEU A 491 -15.11 -16.64 24.70
C LEU A 491 -14.38 -16.97 23.40
N GLU A 492 -14.02 -15.96 22.61
CA GLU A 492 -13.27 -16.12 21.36
C GLU A 492 -11.93 -16.85 21.59
N SER A 493 -11.23 -16.49 22.67
CA SER A 493 -9.92 -17.08 22.97
C SER A 493 -9.96 -18.59 23.27
N LYS A 494 -11.11 -19.14 23.70
CA LYS A 494 -11.28 -20.60 23.88
C LYS A 494 -11.35 -21.35 22.55
N GLN A 495 -11.80 -20.68 21.49
CA GLN A 495 -11.89 -21.24 20.16
C GLN A 495 -10.48 -21.40 19.56
N ASP A 496 -9.59 -20.44 19.81
CA ASP A 496 -8.20 -20.42 19.32
C ASP A 496 -7.28 -21.46 19.98
N GLU A 497 -7.52 -21.80 21.25
CA GLU A 497 -6.81 -22.90 21.92
C GLU A 497 -7.27 -24.27 21.43
N SER A 498 -8.49 -24.38 20.90
CA SER A 498 -9.03 -25.62 20.35
C SER A 498 -8.63 -25.89 18.90
N SER A 499 -8.30 -24.83 18.13
CA SER A 499 -7.89 -24.92 16.72
C SER A 499 -6.39 -25.16 16.53
N ASN A 500 -5.55 -24.74 17.48
CA ASN A 500 -4.09 -24.95 17.45
C ASN A 500 -3.68 -26.33 17.96
N CYS A 501 -4.14 -27.38 17.29
CA CYS A 501 -3.59 -28.74 17.43
C CYS A 501 -2.59 -29.06 16.32
N ASP A 502 -1.57 -28.23 16.11
CA ASP A 502 -0.37 -28.63 15.38
C ASP A 502 0.87 -28.42 16.25
N ALA A 503 1.32 -29.55 16.79
CA ALA A 503 2.43 -29.64 17.72
C ALA A 503 3.76 -29.55 16.98
N HIS A 504 4.33 -28.36 16.87
CA HIS A 504 5.79 -28.18 16.81
C HIS A 504 6.19 -26.78 17.28
N THR A 505 6.37 -26.63 18.60
CA THR A 505 7.56 -26.03 19.26
C THR A 505 7.33 -26.15 20.77
N ILE A 506 8.14 -26.95 21.47
CA ILE A 506 8.10 -27.09 22.94
C ILE A 506 9.05 -26.07 23.57
N SER A 507 8.56 -25.47 24.66
CA SER A 507 9.30 -24.86 25.77
C SER A 507 9.75 -23.40 25.62
N GLU A 508 8.89 -22.50 26.06
CA GLU A 508 9.18 -21.60 27.19
C GLU A 508 7.87 -21.32 27.91
N ALA A 509 7.90 -21.11 29.23
CA ALA A 509 6.70 -20.81 30.00
C ALA A 509 6.09 -19.49 29.51
N LYS A 510 5.17 -19.57 28.54
CA LYS A 510 4.47 -18.42 27.95
C LYS A 510 3.90 -17.60 29.10
N PHE A 511 4.38 -16.37 29.27
CA PHE A 511 3.75 -15.39 30.14
C PHE A 511 2.35 -15.17 29.59
N ASP A 512 1.38 -15.89 30.16
CA ASP A 512 -0.01 -15.77 29.75
C ASP A 512 -0.54 -14.43 30.28
N SER A 513 -0.25 -13.38 29.50
CA SER A 513 -0.63 -12.00 29.75
C SER A 513 -2.12 -11.90 30.08
N ARG A 514 -2.95 -12.64 29.33
CA ARG A 514 -4.38 -12.73 29.56
C ARG A 514 -4.68 -13.30 30.95
N THR A 515 -4.13 -14.46 31.32
CA THR A 515 -4.30 -15.02 32.67
C THR A 515 -3.81 -14.07 33.77
N VAL A 516 -2.72 -13.34 33.56
CA VAL A 516 -2.23 -12.35 34.52
C VAL A 516 -3.21 -11.17 34.66
N ALA A 517 -3.71 -10.63 33.55
CA ALA A 517 -4.70 -9.56 33.55
C ALA A 517 -5.98 -10.00 34.28
N ILE A 518 -6.52 -11.17 33.94
CA ILE A 518 -7.73 -11.73 34.58
C ILE A 518 -7.52 -11.91 36.09
N LYS A 519 -6.38 -12.45 36.51
CA LYS A 519 -6.06 -12.59 37.94
C LYS A 519 -6.03 -11.25 38.66
N CYS A 520 -5.55 -10.18 38.02
CA CYS A 520 -5.57 -8.84 38.58
C CYS A 520 -7.01 -8.29 38.68
N ILE A 521 -7.83 -8.47 37.64
CA ILE A 521 -9.26 -8.10 37.67
C ILE A 521 -9.96 -8.83 38.83
N VAL A 522 -9.78 -10.14 38.96
CA VAL A 522 -10.37 -10.94 40.05
C VAL A 522 -9.97 -10.41 41.43
N LYS A 523 -8.69 -10.09 41.64
CA LYS A 523 -8.21 -9.52 42.92
C LYS A 523 -8.91 -8.22 43.27
N ILE A 524 -9.07 -7.32 42.30
CA ILE A 524 -9.76 -6.03 42.47
C ILE A 524 -11.23 -6.24 42.82
N LEU A 525 -11.95 -7.08 42.07
CA LEU A 525 -13.37 -7.37 42.31
C LEU A 525 -13.61 -8.04 43.67
N VAL A 526 -12.76 -9.00 44.06
CA VAL A 526 -12.83 -9.67 45.37
C VAL A 526 -12.54 -8.70 46.50
N HIS A 527 -11.55 -7.81 46.34
CA HIS A 527 -11.24 -6.81 47.35
C HIS A 527 -12.40 -5.84 47.55
N TRP A 528 -13.03 -5.37 46.46
CA TRP A 528 -14.22 -4.53 46.53
C TRP A 528 -15.38 -5.21 47.25
N ASN A 529 -15.66 -6.48 46.92
CA ASN A 529 -16.70 -7.27 47.59
C ASN A 529 -16.47 -7.43 49.10
N ARG A 530 -15.22 -7.36 49.58
CA ARG A 530 -14.91 -7.42 51.01
C ARG A 530 -15.13 -6.07 51.72
N VAL A 531 -14.81 -4.96 51.06
CA VAL A 531 -14.76 -3.62 51.68
C VAL A 531 -16.08 -2.85 51.51
N LYS A 532 -16.92 -3.19 50.51
CA LYS A 532 -18.21 -2.53 50.26
C LYS A 532 -19.16 -2.53 51.47
N ASP A 533 -19.10 -3.58 52.28
CA ASP A 533 -19.94 -3.75 53.48
C ASP A 533 -19.36 -3.02 54.71
N GLU A 534 -18.08 -2.65 54.69
CA GLU A 534 -17.41 -1.94 55.80
C GLU A 534 -17.68 -0.42 55.76
N GLU A 535 -17.91 0.15 54.58
CA GLU A 535 -18.23 1.60 54.40
C GLU A 535 -19.72 1.93 54.47
N SER A 536 -20.62 0.98 54.16
CA SER A 536 -22.08 1.19 54.30
C SER A 536 -22.53 1.37 55.76
N VAL A 537 -21.65 1.03 56.72
CA VAL A 537 -21.89 1.19 58.17
C VAL A 537 -21.39 2.56 58.70
N ALA A 538 -20.64 3.33 57.91
CA ALA A 538 -19.92 4.53 58.39
C ALA A 538 -20.56 5.88 58.05
N TYR A 539 -21.53 5.95 57.12
CA TYR A 539 -22.19 7.21 56.74
C TYR A 539 -23.70 7.03 56.57
N ASP A 540 -24.41 7.19 57.68
CA ASP A 540 -25.88 7.26 57.75
C ASP A 540 -26.38 8.73 57.68
N ASP A 541 -25.62 9.63 57.05
CA ASP A 541 -26.03 11.02 56.87
C ASP A 541 -26.30 11.32 55.39
N ALA A 542 -27.58 11.47 55.12
CA ALA A 542 -28.16 11.93 53.88
C ALA A 542 -27.68 13.36 53.57
N ASP A 543 -26.71 13.52 52.68
CA ASP A 543 -26.70 14.66 51.75
C ASP A 543 -25.70 14.48 50.59
N ASN A 544 -26.26 14.46 49.37
CA ASN A 544 -25.69 14.92 48.11
C ASN A 544 -24.26 14.48 47.71
N LEU A 545 -24.17 13.37 47.00
CA LEU A 545 -23.75 13.32 45.58
C LEU A 545 -24.05 11.90 45.09
N GLU A 546 -24.68 11.76 43.94
CA GLU A 546 -24.95 10.49 43.26
C GLU A 546 -23.62 9.75 43.00
N LYS A 547 -23.11 9.03 44.00
CA LYS A 547 -21.96 8.12 43.86
C LYS A 547 -22.51 6.89 43.14
N SER A 548 -22.26 6.76 41.84
CA SER A 548 -22.61 5.55 41.09
C SER A 548 -21.93 4.34 41.74
N CYS A 549 -22.68 3.57 42.52
CA CYS A 549 -22.21 2.28 43.00
C CYS A 549 -22.42 1.26 41.87
N PRO A 550 -21.43 0.42 41.54
CA PRO A 550 -21.63 -0.64 40.56
C PRO A 550 -22.75 -1.60 41.00
N ASP A 551 -23.57 -2.07 40.05
CA ASP A 551 -24.61 -3.08 40.33
C ASP A 551 -23.94 -4.38 40.80
N GLU A 552 -24.23 -4.81 42.02
CA GLU A 552 -23.65 -6.01 42.62
C GLU A 552 -23.88 -7.27 41.78
N ARG A 553 -25.01 -7.33 41.07
CA ARG A 553 -25.31 -8.45 40.17
C ARG A 553 -24.33 -8.50 39.02
N ASP A 554 -24.02 -7.36 38.43
CA ASP A 554 -23.12 -7.28 37.27
C ASP A 554 -21.66 -7.48 37.68
N VAL A 555 -21.27 -6.98 38.87
CA VAL A 555 -19.99 -7.31 39.50
C VAL A 555 -19.84 -8.82 39.70
N GLN A 556 -20.88 -9.49 40.21
CA GLN A 556 -20.82 -10.94 40.45
C GLN A 556 -20.76 -11.74 39.15
N LYS A 557 -21.51 -11.35 38.12
CA LYS A 557 -21.44 -11.99 36.79
C LYS A 557 -20.04 -11.92 36.20
N LEU A 558 -19.44 -10.73 36.21
CA LEU A 558 -18.09 -10.53 35.68
C LEU A 558 -17.04 -11.32 36.49
N LEU A 559 -17.16 -11.34 37.82
CA LEU A 559 -16.30 -12.13 38.69
C LEU A 559 -16.40 -13.63 38.37
N ASP A 560 -17.61 -14.16 38.24
CA ASP A 560 -17.85 -15.57 37.89
C ASP A 560 -17.30 -15.91 36.51
N CYS A 561 -17.39 -14.98 35.54
CA CYS A 561 -16.79 -15.14 34.23
C CYS A 561 -15.25 -15.18 34.33
N CYS A 562 -14.64 -14.19 34.95
CA CYS A 562 -13.19 -14.11 35.11
C CYS A 562 -12.62 -15.34 35.84
N LEU A 563 -13.27 -15.83 36.90
CA LEU A 563 -12.83 -17.02 37.64
C LEU A 563 -12.78 -18.28 36.79
N LYS A 564 -13.68 -18.44 35.80
CA LYS A 564 -13.67 -19.57 34.86
C LYS A 564 -12.48 -19.55 33.90
N HIS A 565 -11.85 -18.39 33.72
CA HIS A 565 -10.75 -18.17 32.78
C HIS A 565 -9.42 -17.83 33.48
N ALA A 566 -9.38 -17.81 34.81
CA ALA A 566 -8.19 -17.50 35.60
C ALA A 566 -7.31 -18.72 35.93
N SER A 567 -7.73 -19.93 35.53
CA SER A 567 -7.13 -21.22 35.93
C SER A 567 -5.92 -21.61 35.11
#